data_AF-A0A4U0WBR8-F1
#
_entry.id   AF-A0A4U0WBR8-F1
#
_cell.length_a   1.000
_cell.length_b   1.000
_cell.length_c   1.000
_cell.angle_alpha   90.00
_cell.angle_beta   90.00
_cell.angle_gamma   90.00
#
_symmetry.space_group_name_H-M   'P 1'
#
loop_
_entity.id
_entity.type
_entity.pdbx_description
1 polymer ?
#
loop_
_entity_poly.entity_id
_entity_poly.type
_entity_poly.pdbx_seq_one_letter_code
_entity_poly.pdbx_strand_id
1 'polypeptide(L)'
;MISFYALSLLPAVWAITSCIGLNDQQTFHSLHDTAEYDPFSGHGFDEYIKATLNEFLTPGLTIAIIHGNRTFSKAYGYSDLAKKEPMTPRTLFYAGSTTKSFTAATMSKLVDSNDTAYSHIDWSTKMVELIRDDFLLQDEWTTNHVTLTDALSHRSGMPRNDMSWTNGDPSVKEQVRQLRFLPLHNEIRTKFEYCNLMFAAVSHAIETVTGIAIGILLKQRFWEPLGMHATFYSIEDALAYAEEIEDTTVATGYLYDNAAKSHLISPHSAIPPANGAGGVISNVLDYTHW
;
A
#
# COMPACT_ATOMS: atom_id res chain seq x y z
N MET A 1 -11.45 15.51 -9.84
CA MET A 1 -11.66 14.31 -9.02
C MET A 1 -10.60 14.38 -7.94
N ILE A 2 -10.97 14.72 -6.70
CA ILE A 2 -10.02 14.88 -5.59
C ILE A 2 -9.85 13.50 -4.98
N SER A 3 -8.69 12.87 -5.20
CA SER A 3 -8.31 11.61 -4.57
C SER A 3 -7.64 11.91 -3.23
N PHE A 4 -8.25 11.49 -2.12
CA PHE A 4 -7.62 11.54 -0.80
C PHE A 4 -6.84 10.24 -0.58
N TYR A 5 -5.52 10.35 -0.39
CA TYR A 5 -4.68 9.23 0.03
C TYR A 5 -4.40 9.38 1.53
N ALA A 6 -4.88 8.43 2.34
CA ALA A 6 -4.55 8.32 3.75
C ALA A 6 -3.83 6.98 3.99
N LEU A 7 -2.57 7.02 4.43
CA LEU A 7 -1.80 5.85 4.82
C LEU A 7 -1.99 5.59 6.33
N SER A 8 -2.48 4.39 6.70
CA SER A 8 -2.40 3.88 8.08
C SER A 8 -2.38 2.35 8.07
N LEU A 9 -1.49 1.73 8.84
CA LEU A 9 -1.41 0.27 9.03
C LEU A 9 -2.48 -0.22 10.05
N LEU A 10 -3.04 -1.40 9.78
CA LEU A 10 -4.14 -2.11 10.48
C LEU A 10 -3.93 -2.25 12.01
N PRO A 11 -4.99 -2.34 12.87
CA PRO A 11 -6.36 -2.82 12.63
C PRO A 11 -7.45 -1.72 12.63
N ALA A 12 -7.10 -0.45 12.48
CA ALA A 12 -8.07 0.65 12.39
C ALA A 12 -8.70 0.83 10.98
N VAL A 13 -8.54 -0.13 10.07
CA VAL A 13 -9.16 -0.07 8.73
C VAL A 13 -10.69 -0.17 8.80
N TRP A 14 -11.27 -0.58 9.93
CA TRP A 14 -12.72 -0.46 10.13
C TRP A 14 -13.19 0.95 10.51
N ALA A 15 -12.32 1.82 11.05
CA ALA A 15 -12.75 3.17 11.43
C ALA A 15 -12.66 4.15 10.26
N ILE A 16 -11.62 4.13 9.44
CA ILE A 16 -11.42 5.21 8.46
C ILE A 16 -12.32 5.06 7.23
N THR A 17 -12.61 3.85 6.76
CA THR A 17 -13.50 3.65 5.59
C THR A 17 -14.98 3.61 5.93
N SER A 18 -15.36 3.46 7.22
CA SER A 18 -16.76 3.51 7.65
C SER A 18 -17.17 4.83 8.32
N CYS A 19 -16.20 5.65 8.78
CA CYS A 19 -16.48 6.98 9.34
C CYS A 19 -16.41 8.12 8.30
N ILE A 20 -15.83 7.90 7.11
CA ILE A 20 -16.09 8.79 5.98
C ILE A 20 -17.41 8.35 5.38
N GLY A 21 -18.52 8.84 5.93
CA GLY A 21 -19.83 8.66 5.35
C GLY A 21 -19.77 9.07 3.88
N LEU A 22 -19.87 8.09 2.98
CA LEU A 22 -20.06 8.34 1.54
C LEU A 22 -21.28 9.25 1.28
N ASN A 23 -22.21 9.32 2.24
CA ASN A 23 -23.41 10.14 2.20
C ASN A 23 -23.19 11.61 2.62
N ASP A 24 -22.06 11.97 3.24
CA ASP A 24 -21.74 13.34 3.70
C ASP A 24 -20.52 13.93 2.97
N GLN A 25 -20.11 13.37 1.83
CA GLN A 25 -19.15 14.02 0.95
C GLN A 25 -19.77 15.30 0.37
N GLN A 26 -19.60 16.42 1.06
CA GLN A 26 -19.82 17.72 0.47
C GLN A 26 -18.81 17.90 -0.65
N THR A 27 -19.33 17.96 -1.88
CA THR A 27 -18.53 18.40 -3.01
C THR A 27 -18.15 19.85 -2.71
N PHE A 28 -16.86 20.16 -2.59
CA PHE A 28 -16.41 21.54 -2.59
C PHE A 28 -16.86 22.16 -3.92
N HIS A 29 -17.96 22.90 -3.91
CA HIS A 29 -18.46 23.61 -5.08
C HIS A 29 -17.36 24.52 -5.60
N SER A 30 -17.14 24.46 -6.92
CA SER A 30 -16.08 25.11 -7.70
C SER A 30 -15.35 26.23 -6.96
N LEU A 31 -14.25 25.87 -6.30
CA LEU A 31 -13.24 26.86 -5.98
C LEU A 31 -12.68 27.30 -7.33
N HIS A 32 -13.03 28.53 -7.73
CA HIS A 32 -12.47 29.15 -8.91
C HIS A 32 -10.96 29.03 -8.84
N ASP A 33 -10.36 28.49 -9.90
CA ASP A 33 -8.92 28.42 -10.14
C ASP A 33 -8.40 29.86 -10.28
N THR A 34 -8.29 30.52 -9.14
CA THR A 34 -7.73 31.85 -8.98
C THR A 34 -6.26 31.67 -8.60
N ALA A 35 -5.43 32.65 -8.93
CA ALA A 35 -4.02 32.66 -8.58
C ALA A 35 -3.75 32.51 -7.05
N GLU A 36 -4.78 32.67 -6.22
CA GLU A 36 -4.76 32.57 -4.75
C GLU A 36 -5.33 31.25 -4.20
N TYR A 37 -5.60 30.22 -5.02
CA TYR A 37 -6.06 28.94 -4.49
C TYR A 37 -4.99 28.28 -3.59
N ASP A 38 -5.30 28.10 -2.31
CA ASP A 38 -4.58 27.25 -1.36
C ASP A 38 -5.62 26.41 -0.59
N PRO A 39 -5.67 25.07 -0.80
CA PRO A 39 -6.65 24.20 -0.18
C PRO A 39 -6.52 24.12 1.35
N PHE A 40 -5.42 24.57 1.93
CA PHE A 40 -5.19 24.54 3.39
C PHE A 40 -5.54 25.87 4.10
N SER A 41 -5.73 26.96 3.34
CA SER A 41 -5.88 28.32 3.91
C SER A 41 -7.31 28.69 4.32
N GLY A 42 -8.33 27.91 3.91
CA GLY A 42 -9.74 28.22 4.12
C GLY A 42 -10.45 27.33 5.17
N HIS A 43 -11.53 27.86 5.75
CA HIS A 43 -12.59 27.10 6.43
C HIS A 43 -12.21 26.26 7.66
N GLY A 44 -11.13 26.61 8.37
CA GLY A 44 -10.75 25.92 9.60
C GLY A 44 -10.15 24.53 9.35
N PHE A 45 -9.49 24.34 8.19
CA PHE A 45 -8.87 23.06 7.82
C PHE A 45 -7.85 22.59 8.86
N ASP A 46 -7.00 23.49 9.35
CA ASP A 46 -6.00 23.16 10.37
C ASP A 46 -6.65 22.72 11.69
N GLU A 47 -7.72 23.41 12.11
CA GLU A 47 -8.49 23.06 13.30
C GLU A 47 -9.18 21.71 13.13
N TYR A 48 -9.75 21.44 11.95
CA TYR A 48 -10.35 20.15 11.61
C TYR A 48 -9.31 19.03 11.69
N ILE A 49 -8.15 19.19 11.04
CA ILE A 49 -7.08 18.18 11.08
C ILE A 49 -6.57 17.95 12.50
N LYS A 50 -6.38 19.01 13.30
CA LYS A 50 -6.00 18.87 14.71
C LYS A 50 -7.07 18.13 15.52
N ALA A 51 -8.35 18.42 15.29
CA ALA A 51 -9.46 17.72 15.93
C ALA A 51 -9.49 16.24 15.53
N THR A 52 -9.31 15.93 14.25
CA THR A 52 -9.22 14.55 13.72
C THR A 52 -8.03 13.80 14.33
N LEU A 53 -6.83 14.39 14.39
CA LEU A 53 -5.68 13.75 15.04
C LEU A 53 -5.96 13.41 16.51
N ASN A 54 -6.64 14.31 17.23
CA ASN A 54 -7.02 14.07 18.63
C ASN A 54 -8.10 13.00 18.76
N GLU A 55 -9.12 13.02 17.90
CA GLU A 55 -10.23 12.05 17.89
C GLU A 55 -9.74 10.63 17.62
N PHE A 56 -8.90 10.47 16.59
CA PHE A 56 -8.35 9.18 16.19
C PHE A 56 -7.04 8.84 16.90
N LEU A 57 -6.62 9.66 17.86
CA LEU A 57 -5.40 9.47 18.65
C LEU A 57 -4.19 9.17 17.75
N THR A 58 -4.12 9.86 16.62
CA THR A 58 -3.11 9.65 15.59
C THR A 58 -1.91 10.57 15.89
N PRO A 59 -0.67 10.04 15.98
CA PRO A 59 0.51 10.84 16.31
C PRO A 59 0.78 12.01 15.36
N GLY A 60 0.53 11.80 14.07
CA GLY A 60 0.65 12.80 13.04
C GLY A 60 0.28 12.25 11.67
N LEU A 61 0.23 13.13 10.68
CA LEU A 61 -0.13 12.81 9.31
C LEU A 61 0.53 13.78 8.32
N THR A 62 0.66 13.33 7.08
CA THR A 62 1.05 14.14 5.93
C THR A 62 -0.06 14.10 4.90
N ILE A 63 -0.28 15.22 4.21
CA ILE A 63 -1.31 15.38 3.18
C ILE A 63 -0.66 16.00 1.97
N ALA A 64 -1.01 15.50 0.79
CA ALA A 64 -0.82 16.22 -0.46
C ALA A 64 -2.14 16.30 -1.24
N ILE A 65 -2.36 17.43 -1.92
CA ILE A 65 -3.53 17.71 -2.75
C ILE A 65 -3.03 18.16 -4.11
N ILE A 66 -3.50 17.49 -5.17
CA ILE A 66 -3.25 17.90 -6.56
C ILE A 66 -4.49 18.63 -7.07
N HIS A 67 -4.32 19.85 -7.54
CA HIS A 67 -5.37 20.66 -8.16
C HIS A 67 -4.84 21.34 -9.43
N GLY A 68 -5.38 20.96 -10.58
CA GLY A 68 -4.85 21.40 -11.87
C GLY A 68 -3.40 20.94 -12.05
N ASN A 69 -2.49 21.89 -12.26
CA ASN A 69 -1.05 21.66 -12.37
C ASN A 69 -0.28 21.96 -11.07
N ARG A 70 -0.98 22.17 -9.95
CA ARG A 70 -0.39 22.55 -8.66
C ARG A 70 -0.50 21.38 -7.68
N THR A 71 0.58 21.14 -6.96
CA THR A 71 0.62 20.23 -5.83
C THR A 71 0.83 21.02 -4.55
N PHE A 72 -0.02 20.78 -3.57
CA PHE A 72 0.07 21.36 -2.23
C PHE A 72 0.36 20.24 -1.25
N SER A 73 1.20 20.48 -0.24
CA SER A 73 1.43 19.50 0.81
C SER A 73 1.59 20.15 2.17
N LYS A 74 1.18 19.42 3.21
CA LYS A 74 1.25 19.88 4.60
C LYS A 74 1.34 18.69 5.54
N ALA A 75 1.98 18.89 6.67
CA ALA A 75 2.17 17.87 7.69
C ALA A 75 1.73 18.37 9.06
N TYR A 76 1.29 17.46 9.91
CA TYR A 76 0.76 17.75 11.24
C TYR A 76 1.21 16.68 12.23
N GLY A 77 1.42 17.05 13.48
CA GLY A 77 1.82 16.14 14.54
C GLY A 77 3.28 15.71 14.45
N TYR A 78 3.57 14.49 14.90
CA TYR A 78 4.93 13.99 15.10
C TYR A 78 5.17 12.67 14.34
N SER A 79 6.35 12.53 13.73
CA SER A 79 6.85 11.26 13.18
C SER A 79 7.35 10.31 14.28
N ASP A 80 7.80 10.88 15.41
CA ASP A 80 8.22 10.16 16.61
C ASP A 80 7.74 10.93 17.86
N LEU A 81 6.82 10.33 18.62
CA LEU A 81 6.26 10.88 19.85
C LEU A 81 7.30 11.01 20.98
N ALA A 82 8.25 10.08 21.08
CA ALA A 82 9.23 10.07 22.16
C ALA A 82 10.27 11.18 21.96
N LYS A 83 10.72 11.37 20.71
CA LYS A 83 11.65 12.43 20.32
C LYS A 83 10.96 13.78 20.10
N LYS A 84 9.62 13.80 20.00
CA LYS A 84 8.83 14.95 19.55
C LYS A 84 9.31 15.46 18.19
N GLU A 85 9.67 14.54 17.32
CA GLU A 85 10.15 14.85 15.98
C GLU A 85 8.96 15.25 15.10
N PRO A 86 8.93 16.48 14.55
CA PRO A 86 7.79 16.96 13.80
C PRO A 86 7.63 16.20 12.49
N MET A 87 6.37 15.98 12.10
CA MET A 87 6.06 15.44 10.78
C MET A 87 6.43 16.46 9.69
N THR A 88 7.00 15.99 8.57
CA THR A 88 7.22 16.81 7.36
C THR A 88 6.55 16.15 6.17
N PRO A 89 6.23 16.86 5.07
CA PRO A 89 5.75 16.20 3.85
C PRO A 89 6.73 15.17 3.26
N ARG A 90 8.00 15.18 3.67
CA ARG A 90 9.03 14.21 3.27
C ARG A 90 9.05 12.96 4.13
N THR A 91 8.39 12.97 5.30
CA THR A 91 8.34 11.79 6.17
C THR A 91 7.84 10.57 5.40
N LEU A 92 8.63 9.49 5.49
CA LEU A 92 8.41 8.22 4.85
C LEU A 92 7.50 7.34 5.71
N PHE A 93 6.55 6.68 5.07
CA PHE A 93 5.59 5.77 5.66
C PHE A 93 5.53 4.48 4.87
N TYR A 94 5.24 3.38 5.54
CA TYR A 94 4.73 2.19 4.87
C TYR A 94 3.40 2.51 4.20
N ALA A 95 3.38 2.41 2.88
CA ALA A 95 2.21 2.58 2.02
C ALA A 95 1.07 1.61 2.37
N GLY A 96 1.42 0.44 2.89
CA GLY A 96 0.45 -0.62 3.11
C GLY A 96 -0.30 -0.93 1.81
N SER A 97 -1.62 -1.00 1.88
CA SER A 97 -2.44 -1.57 0.80
C SER A 97 -2.44 -0.78 -0.51
N THR A 98 -1.98 0.47 -0.54
CA THR A 98 -1.78 1.19 -1.81
C THR A 98 -0.68 0.56 -2.67
N THR A 99 0.23 -0.23 -2.08
CA THR A 99 1.23 -1.08 -2.77
C THR A 99 0.61 -1.94 -3.87
N LYS A 100 -0.64 -2.40 -3.68
CA LYS A 100 -1.35 -3.25 -4.64
C LYS A 100 -1.48 -2.62 -6.02
N SER A 101 -1.63 -1.29 -6.08
CA SER A 101 -1.68 -0.56 -7.36
C SER A 101 -0.37 -0.68 -8.13
N PHE A 102 0.77 -0.60 -7.45
CA PHE A 102 2.10 -0.81 -8.03
C PHE A 102 2.28 -2.26 -8.52
N THR A 103 1.88 -3.25 -7.72
CA THR A 103 1.96 -4.66 -8.14
C THR A 103 1.09 -4.95 -9.37
N ALA A 104 -0.13 -4.43 -9.40
CA ALA A 104 -1.02 -4.55 -10.56
C ALA A 104 -0.43 -3.85 -11.80
N ALA A 105 0.16 -2.66 -11.64
CA ALA A 105 0.82 -1.94 -12.73
C ALA A 105 2.04 -2.71 -13.27
N THR A 106 2.86 -3.31 -12.41
CA THR A 106 4.00 -4.14 -12.83
C THR A 106 3.55 -5.36 -13.63
N MET A 107 2.50 -6.07 -13.18
CA MET A 107 1.93 -7.17 -13.96
C MET A 107 1.35 -6.66 -15.29
N SER A 108 0.68 -5.50 -15.28
CA SER A 108 0.15 -4.90 -16.51
C SER A 108 1.26 -4.58 -17.53
N LYS A 109 2.47 -4.21 -17.08
CA LYS A 109 3.62 -4.02 -17.98
C LYS A 109 4.13 -5.31 -18.59
N LEU A 110 3.99 -6.45 -17.89
CA LEU A 110 4.31 -7.76 -18.46
C LEU A 110 3.26 -8.19 -19.49
N VAL A 111 1.97 -8.01 -19.16
CA VAL A 111 0.84 -8.31 -20.05
C VAL A 111 0.88 -7.46 -21.33
N ASP A 112 1.25 -6.19 -21.23
CA ASP A 112 1.36 -5.25 -22.36
C ASP A 112 2.74 -5.31 -23.06
N SER A 113 3.63 -6.21 -22.63
CA SER A 113 4.99 -6.26 -23.16
C SER A 113 5.03 -6.81 -24.58
N ASN A 114 5.80 -6.13 -25.44
CA ASN A 114 6.19 -6.67 -26.75
C ASN A 114 7.38 -7.64 -26.67
N ASP A 115 7.90 -7.91 -25.47
CA ASP A 115 8.93 -8.93 -25.27
C ASP A 115 8.33 -10.32 -25.44
N THR A 116 8.84 -11.06 -26.42
CA THR A 116 8.42 -12.44 -26.69
C THR A 116 8.52 -13.35 -25.47
N ALA A 117 9.40 -13.06 -24.50
CA ALA A 117 9.51 -13.79 -23.25
C ALA A 117 8.22 -13.77 -22.41
N TYR A 118 7.41 -12.70 -22.53
CA TYR A 118 6.16 -12.53 -21.78
C TYR A 118 4.90 -12.65 -22.65
N SER A 119 5.05 -12.97 -23.94
CA SER A 119 3.93 -13.06 -24.91
C SER A 119 2.84 -14.09 -24.57
N HIS A 120 3.12 -15.01 -23.64
CA HIS A 120 2.18 -16.02 -23.14
C HIS A 120 1.39 -15.55 -21.90
N ILE A 121 1.65 -14.34 -21.41
CA ILE A 121 1.04 -13.77 -20.20
C ILE A 121 -0.03 -12.78 -20.60
N ASP A 122 -1.28 -13.09 -20.27
CA ASP A 122 -2.43 -12.21 -20.41
C ASP A 122 -3.29 -12.26 -19.13
N TRP A 123 -4.34 -11.45 -19.07
CA TRP A 123 -5.20 -11.36 -17.89
C TRP A 123 -5.95 -12.66 -17.55
N SER A 124 -6.07 -13.60 -18.50
CA SER A 124 -6.66 -14.92 -18.34
C SER A 124 -5.63 -16.02 -18.01
N THR A 125 -4.33 -15.73 -18.10
CA THR A 125 -3.26 -16.62 -17.66
C THR A 125 -3.48 -17.05 -16.22
N LYS A 126 -3.31 -18.35 -15.98
CA LYS A 126 -3.56 -18.94 -14.67
C LYS A 126 -2.35 -18.76 -13.77
N MET A 127 -2.57 -18.50 -12.48
CA MET A 127 -1.48 -18.38 -11.51
C MET A 127 -0.60 -19.63 -11.49
N VAL A 128 -1.20 -20.81 -11.63
CA VAL A 128 -0.48 -22.09 -11.67
C VAL A 128 0.38 -22.28 -12.93
N GLU A 129 0.14 -21.53 -14.01
CA GLU A 129 1.00 -21.57 -15.21
C GLU A 129 2.29 -20.78 -14.98
N LEU A 130 2.28 -19.77 -14.12
CA LEU A 130 3.43 -18.92 -13.81
C LEU A 130 4.32 -19.50 -12.71
N ILE A 131 3.72 -20.11 -11.69
CA ILE A 131 4.41 -20.50 -10.44
C ILE A 131 3.92 -21.85 -9.89
N ARG A 132 3.77 -22.88 -10.74
CA ARG A 132 3.23 -24.20 -10.38
C ARG A 132 3.85 -24.84 -9.13
N ASP A 133 5.16 -24.70 -8.95
CA ASP A 133 5.89 -25.35 -7.85
C ASP A 133 5.53 -24.74 -6.48
N ASP A 134 5.03 -23.50 -6.47
CA ASP A 134 4.78 -22.74 -5.26
C ASP A 134 3.29 -22.49 -5.02
N PHE A 135 2.52 -22.19 -6.08
CA PHE A 135 1.10 -21.84 -6.01
C PHE A 135 0.21 -23.07 -6.06
N LEU A 136 -0.28 -23.47 -4.88
CA LEU A 136 -1.38 -24.42 -4.71
C LEU A 136 -2.34 -23.84 -3.68
N LEU A 137 -3.64 -24.01 -3.91
CA LEU A 137 -4.71 -23.69 -2.96
C LEU A 137 -5.23 -24.98 -2.31
N GLN A 138 -6.13 -24.86 -1.35
CA GLN A 138 -6.69 -26.01 -0.62
C GLN A 138 -7.33 -27.05 -1.56
N ASP A 139 -8.01 -26.60 -2.63
CA ASP A 139 -8.61 -27.50 -3.61
C ASP A 139 -7.93 -27.42 -4.99
N GLU A 140 -7.91 -28.56 -5.66
CA GLU A 140 -7.27 -28.72 -6.96
C GLU A 140 -8.00 -27.95 -8.07
N TRP A 141 -9.32 -27.82 -7.98
CA TRP A 141 -10.09 -27.12 -9.01
C TRP A 141 -9.74 -25.62 -9.01
N THR A 142 -9.84 -24.93 -7.88
CA THR A 142 -9.52 -23.49 -7.79
C THR A 142 -8.06 -23.24 -8.13
N THR A 143 -7.14 -24.10 -7.68
CA THR A 143 -5.71 -24.04 -8.05
C THR A 143 -5.51 -23.98 -9.57
N ASN A 144 -6.25 -24.78 -10.33
CA ASN A 144 -6.13 -24.86 -11.79
C ASN A 144 -7.02 -23.86 -12.56
N HIS A 145 -7.73 -22.96 -11.87
CA HIS A 145 -8.67 -22.02 -12.51
C HIS A 145 -8.47 -20.55 -12.11
N VAL A 146 -7.73 -20.24 -11.03
CA VAL A 146 -7.43 -18.85 -10.66
C VAL A 146 -6.53 -18.18 -11.70
N THR A 147 -7.04 -17.11 -12.28
CA THR A 147 -6.34 -16.26 -13.25
C THR A 147 -5.69 -15.05 -12.57
N LEU A 148 -4.82 -14.35 -13.30
CA LEU A 148 -4.28 -13.04 -12.89
C LEU A 148 -5.40 -12.04 -12.59
N THR A 149 -6.46 -12.00 -13.41
CA THR A 149 -7.64 -11.17 -13.14
C THR A 149 -8.28 -11.51 -11.81
N ASP A 150 -8.49 -12.81 -11.53
CA ASP A 150 -9.16 -13.24 -10.29
C ASP A 150 -8.32 -12.87 -9.05
N ALA A 151 -7.00 -13.02 -9.13
CA ALA A 151 -6.07 -12.68 -8.06
C ALA A 151 -6.05 -11.16 -7.78
N LEU A 152 -5.89 -10.35 -8.83
CA LEU A 152 -5.75 -8.88 -8.71
C LEU A 152 -7.07 -8.15 -8.50
N SER A 153 -8.22 -8.81 -8.68
CA SER A 153 -9.55 -8.24 -8.44
C SER A 153 -10.25 -8.76 -7.20
N HIS A 154 -9.54 -9.51 -6.33
CA HIS A 154 -10.10 -10.07 -5.10
C HIS A 154 -11.28 -11.03 -5.34
N ARG A 155 -11.16 -11.90 -6.36
CA ARG A 155 -12.21 -12.83 -6.79
C ARG A 155 -11.75 -14.29 -6.80
N SER A 156 -10.67 -14.60 -6.09
CA SER A 156 -10.11 -15.96 -6.01
C SER A 156 -10.89 -16.89 -5.08
N GLY A 157 -11.76 -16.37 -4.22
CA GLY A 157 -12.46 -17.14 -3.17
C GLY A 157 -11.65 -17.36 -1.88
N MET A 158 -10.42 -16.82 -1.83
CA MET A 158 -9.54 -16.86 -0.67
C MET A 158 -9.84 -15.66 0.27
N PRO A 159 -10.13 -15.89 1.56
CA PRO A 159 -10.26 -14.81 2.53
C PRO A 159 -8.89 -14.18 2.86
N ARG A 160 -8.89 -13.12 3.67
CA ARG A 160 -7.67 -12.39 4.06
C ARG A 160 -6.58 -13.29 4.60
N ASN A 161 -6.90 -14.14 5.58
CA ASN A 161 -5.96 -14.98 6.32
C ASN A 161 -4.68 -14.23 6.77
N ASP A 162 -4.77 -12.92 7.05
CA ASP A 162 -3.60 -12.03 7.25
C ASP A 162 -2.70 -12.45 8.43
N MET A 163 -3.20 -13.25 9.35
CA MET A 163 -2.42 -13.79 10.48
C MET A 163 -1.59 -15.03 10.11
N SER A 164 -1.71 -15.56 8.89
CA SER A 164 -1.00 -16.79 8.50
C SER A 164 0.51 -16.60 8.37
N TRP A 165 0.97 -15.37 8.10
CA TRP A 165 2.40 -15.04 7.95
C TRP A 165 2.97 -14.20 9.09
N THR A 166 2.23 -13.98 10.17
CA THR A 166 2.71 -13.13 11.29
C THR A 166 3.66 -13.88 12.22
N ASN A 167 3.91 -15.17 11.97
CA ASN A 167 4.79 -16.00 12.79
C ASN A 167 6.01 -16.44 11.97
N GLY A 168 7.21 -16.04 12.40
CA GLY A 168 8.48 -16.52 11.85
C GLY A 168 8.96 -15.85 10.54
N ASP A 169 8.41 -14.70 10.17
CA ASP A 169 8.84 -13.87 9.02
C ASP A 169 9.08 -14.64 7.71
N PRO A 170 8.07 -15.38 7.21
CA PRO A 170 8.23 -16.17 6.00
C PRO A 170 8.54 -15.29 4.79
N SER A 171 9.45 -15.76 3.94
CA SER A 171 9.69 -15.19 2.61
C SER A 171 8.40 -15.17 1.79
N VAL A 172 8.31 -14.29 0.78
CA VAL A 172 7.12 -14.20 -0.10
C VAL A 172 6.81 -15.56 -0.73
N LYS A 173 7.83 -16.31 -1.15
CA LYS A 173 7.68 -17.69 -1.64
C LYS A 173 7.03 -18.62 -0.62
N GLU A 174 7.44 -18.56 0.65
CA GLU A 174 6.86 -19.36 1.72
C GLU A 174 5.40 -18.95 2.00
N GLN A 175 5.09 -17.65 1.99
CA GLN A 175 3.72 -17.15 2.11
C GLN A 175 2.82 -17.74 1.00
N VAL A 176 3.32 -17.78 -0.24
CA VAL A 176 2.60 -18.39 -1.37
C VAL A 176 2.44 -19.89 -1.19
N ARG A 177 3.48 -20.60 -0.73
CA ARG A 177 3.40 -22.04 -0.47
C ARG A 177 2.40 -22.38 0.61
N GLN A 178 2.25 -21.54 1.63
CA GLN A 178 1.30 -21.76 2.72
C GLN A 178 -0.17 -21.69 2.27
N LEU A 179 -0.47 -21.10 1.11
CA LEU A 179 -1.84 -21.02 0.57
C LEU A 179 -2.55 -22.37 0.49
N ARG A 180 -1.81 -23.46 0.29
CA ARG A 180 -2.36 -24.83 0.21
C ARG A 180 -2.99 -25.32 1.51
N PHE A 181 -2.67 -24.67 2.63
CA PHE A 181 -3.19 -25.02 3.95
C PHE A 181 -4.31 -24.08 4.42
N LEU A 182 -4.64 -23.06 3.63
CA LEU A 182 -5.62 -22.05 4.01
C LEU A 182 -6.99 -22.37 3.41
N PRO A 183 -8.08 -22.30 4.20
CA PRO A 183 -9.40 -22.61 3.71
C PRO A 183 -9.89 -21.55 2.73
N LEU A 184 -10.55 -22.00 1.66
CA LEU A 184 -11.35 -21.13 0.81
C LEU A 184 -12.72 -20.90 1.44
N HIS A 185 -13.28 -19.72 1.19
CA HIS A 185 -14.60 -19.34 1.71
C HIS A 185 -15.67 -19.33 0.62
N ASN A 186 -15.29 -18.99 -0.62
CA ASN A 186 -16.21 -18.87 -1.74
C ASN A 186 -15.67 -19.58 -2.97
N GLU A 187 -16.57 -20.03 -3.85
CA GLU A 187 -16.19 -20.43 -5.20
C GLU A 187 -15.60 -19.24 -5.96
N ILE A 188 -14.63 -19.50 -6.83
CA ILE A 188 -13.99 -18.47 -7.64
C ILE A 188 -15.02 -17.62 -8.39
N ARG A 189 -14.80 -16.31 -8.48
CA ARG A 189 -15.62 -15.31 -9.21
C ARG A 189 -17.02 -15.06 -8.68
N THR A 190 -17.49 -15.77 -7.65
CA THR A 190 -18.84 -15.60 -7.10
C THR A 190 -19.00 -14.39 -6.19
N LYS A 191 -17.93 -13.99 -5.49
CA LYS A 191 -17.92 -12.82 -4.59
C LYS A 191 -16.60 -12.06 -4.67
N PHE A 192 -16.67 -10.79 -4.29
CA PHE A 192 -15.49 -10.01 -3.92
C PHE A 192 -15.09 -10.36 -2.48
N GLU A 193 -13.81 -10.69 -2.28
CA GLU A 193 -13.25 -10.97 -0.98
C GLU A 193 -11.79 -10.50 -0.91
N TYR A 194 -11.58 -9.41 -0.15
CA TYR A 194 -10.27 -8.79 -0.03
C TYR A 194 -9.22 -9.79 0.46
N CYS A 195 -8.11 -9.91 -0.25
CA CYS A 195 -7.07 -10.89 0.02
C CYS A 195 -5.68 -10.30 -0.27
N ASN A 196 -4.86 -10.19 0.76
CA ASN A 196 -3.47 -9.74 0.64
C ASN A 196 -2.58 -10.85 0.02
N LEU A 197 -2.81 -12.12 0.37
CA LEU A 197 -2.02 -13.26 -0.11
C LEU A 197 -2.03 -13.40 -1.64
N MET A 198 -3.13 -13.03 -2.31
CA MET A 198 -3.17 -13.06 -3.77
C MET A 198 -2.24 -12.02 -4.41
N PHE A 199 -2.08 -10.86 -3.80
CA PHE A 199 -1.12 -9.85 -4.26
C PHE A 199 0.33 -10.28 -3.96
N ALA A 200 0.57 -10.96 -2.83
CA ALA A 200 1.86 -11.60 -2.56
C ALA A 200 2.20 -12.68 -3.61
N ALA A 201 1.22 -13.50 -3.99
CA ALA A 201 1.36 -14.50 -5.05
C ALA A 201 1.65 -13.88 -6.42
N VAL A 202 0.99 -12.77 -6.76
CA VAL A 202 1.27 -12.06 -8.01
C VAL A 202 2.67 -11.44 -7.99
N SER A 203 3.12 -10.85 -6.87
CA SER A 203 4.51 -10.37 -6.77
C SER A 203 5.53 -11.51 -6.94
N HIS A 204 5.28 -12.67 -6.34
CA HIS A 204 6.15 -13.85 -6.52
C HIS A 204 6.15 -14.35 -7.96
N ALA A 205 5.00 -14.32 -8.64
CA ALA A 205 4.91 -14.68 -10.06
C ALA A 205 5.71 -13.73 -10.94
N ILE A 206 5.63 -12.41 -10.69
CA ILE A 206 6.44 -11.40 -11.39
C ILE A 206 7.93 -11.71 -11.23
N GLU A 207 8.40 -11.92 -9.99
CA GLU A 207 9.82 -12.18 -9.71
C GLU A 207 10.28 -13.49 -10.35
N THR A 208 9.44 -14.54 -10.30
CA THR A 208 9.78 -15.85 -10.87
C THR A 208 9.90 -15.79 -12.40
N VAL A 209 8.96 -15.13 -13.06
CA VAL A 209 8.92 -15.02 -14.53
C VAL A 209 10.03 -14.11 -15.06
N THR A 210 10.32 -13.01 -14.36
CA THR A 210 11.31 -12.02 -14.82
C THR A 210 12.72 -12.34 -14.36
N GLY A 211 12.89 -13.09 -13.26
CA GLY A 211 14.16 -13.27 -12.58
C GLY A 211 14.66 -12.02 -11.85
N ILE A 212 13.82 -10.98 -11.69
CA ILE A 212 14.18 -9.68 -11.11
C ILE A 212 13.28 -9.40 -9.91
N ALA A 213 13.87 -8.94 -8.80
CA ALA A 213 13.11 -8.54 -7.62
C ALA A 213 12.12 -7.42 -7.95
N ILE A 214 10.89 -7.49 -7.40
CA ILE A 214 9.82 -6.55 -7.76
C ILE A 214 10.17 -5.11 -7.40
N GLY A 215 10.89 -4.89 -6.30
CA GLY A 215 11.37 -3.55 -5.92
C GLY A 215 12.29 -2.92 -6.97
N ILE A 216 13.12 -3.73 -7.63
CA ILE A 216 13.99 -3.27 -8.73
C ILE A 216 13.15 -2.92 -9.96
N LEU A 217 12.18 -3.78 -10.33
CA LEU A 217 11.27 -3.50 -11.44
C LEU A 217 10.46 -2.23 -11.19
N LEU A 218 9.94 -2.05 -9.98
CA LEU A 218 9.19 -0.85 -9.59
C LEU A 218 10.04 0.41 -9.73
N LYS A 219 11.27 0.37 -9.21
CA LYS A 219 12.22 1.47 -9.32
C LYS A 219 12.49 1.85 -10.77
N GLN A 220 12.87 0.87 -11.60
CA GLN A 220 13.30 1.11 -12.98
C GLN A 220 12.15 1.46 -13.93
N ARG A 221 10.95 0.90 -13.72
CA ARG A 221 9.83 1.03 -14.66
C ARG A 221 8.85 2.14 -14.29
N PHE A 222 8.80 2.55 -13.02
CA PHE A 222 7.84 3.53 -12.54
C PHE A 222 8.51 4.63 -11.74
N TRP A 223 9.19 4.32 -10.64
CA TRP A 223 9.60 5.36 -9.69
C TRP A 223 10.64 6.32 -10.27
N GLU A 224 11.70 5.81 -10.93
CA GLU A 224 12.68 6.68 -11.58
C GLU A 224 12.06 7.51 -12.74
N PRO A 225 11.31 6.93 -13.69
CA PRO A 225 10.64 7.70 -14.73
C PRO A 225 9.63 8.75 -14.23
N LEU A 226 8.98 8.51 -13.10
CA LEU A 226 8.00 9.43 -12.50
C LEU A 226 8.63 10.47 -11.57
N GLY A 227 9.92 10.32 -11.21
CA GLY A 227 10.60 11.20 -10.27
C GLY A 227 10.35 10.88 -8.79
N MET A 228 9.89 9.67 -8.49
CA MET A 228 9.65 9.18 -7.13
C MET A 228 10.96 8.70 -6.47
N HIS A 229 11.84 9.63 -6.11
CA HIS A 229 13.19 9.33 -5.61
C HIS A 229 13.25 8.97 -4.12
N ALA A 230 12.17 9.19 -3.37
CA ALA A 230 12.01 8.87 -1.96
C ALA A 230 10.97 7.74 -1.78
N THR A 231 11.01 6.75 -2.67
CA THR A 231 10.14 5.58 -2.66
C THR A 231 10.95 4.29 -2.72
N PHE A 232 10.65 3.36 -1.82
CA PHE A 232 11.46 2.19 -1.52
C PHE A 232 10.61 0.94 -1.38
N TYR A 233 11.27 -0.22 -1.46
CA TYR A 233 10.67 -1.54 -1.20
C TYR A 233 11.41 -2.29 -0.07
N SER A 234 12.34 -1.62 0.60
CA SER A 234 13.14 -2.09 1.72
C SER A 234 13.18 -0.99 2.78
N ILE A 235 13.09 -1.41 4.04
CA ILE A 235 13.19 -0.48 5.18
C ILE A 235 14.63 0.01 5.35
N GLU A 236 15.60 -0.83 5.04
CA GLU A 236 17.02 -0.49 5.09
C GLU A 236 17.34 0.67 4.12
N ASP A 237 16.86 0.58 2.88
CA ASP A 237 17.02 1.66 1.89
C ASP A 237 16.34 2.96 2.34
N ALA A 238 15.12 2.86 2.91
CA ALA A 238 14.38 4.01 3.40
C ALA A 238 15.06 4.69 4.60
N LEU A 239 15.61 3.92 5.53
CA LEU A 239 16.36 4.43 6.67
C LEU A 239 17.67 5.08 6.22
N ALA A 240 18.44 4.44 5.33
CA ALA A 240 19.67 5.01 4.78
C ALA A 240 19.39 6.34 4.07
N TYR A 241 18.31 6.43 3.29
CA TYR A 241 17.91 7.68 2.66
C TYR A 241 17.56 8.78 3.67
N ALA A 242 16.82 8.44 4.73
CA ALA A 242 16.44 9.40 5.77
C ALA A 242 17.65 9.91 6.58
N GLU A 243 18.73 9.12 6.70
CA GLU A 243 19.97 9.56 7.34
C GLU A 243 20.73 10.61 6.50
N GLU A 244 20.62 10.54 5.17
CA GLU A 244 21.35 11.41 4.25
C GLU A 244 20.60 12.71 3.90
N ILE A 245 19.26 12.69 3.96
CA ILE A 245 18.41 13.79 3.49
C ILE A 245 17.80 14.56 4.67
N GLU A 246 18.13 15.84 4.75
CA GLU A 246 17.57 16.76 5.75
C GLU A 246 16.02 16.78 5.69
N ASP A 247 15.41 16.99 6.85
CA ASP A 247 13.95 17.02 7.05
C ASP A 247 13.21 15.75 6.58
N THR A 248 13.91 14.63 6.43
CA THR A 248 13.34 13.33 6.05
C THR A 248 13.50 12.34 7.20
N THR A 249 12.41 11.69 7.56
CA THR A 249 12.36 10.70 8.65
C THR A 249 11.55 9.51 8.19
N VAL A 250 11.82 8.32 8.73
CA VAL A 250 10.88 7.20 8.62
C VAL A 250 9.97 7.23 9.85
N ALA A 251 8.66 7.37 9.64
CA ALA A 251 7.70 7.52 10.73
C ALA A 251 7.69 6.28 11.63
N THR A 252 7.77 6.49 12.95
CA THR A 252 7.60 5.41 13.92
C THR A 252 6.16 4.91 13.89
N GLY A 253 5.99 3.59 13.82
CA GLY A 253 4.67 2.97 13.90
C GLY A 253 4.11 3.01 15.31
N TYR A 254 2.82 3.30 15.46
CA TYR A 254 2.15 3.30 16.76
C TYR A 254 0.81 2.55 16.72
N LEU A 255 0.54 1.81 17.80
CA LEU A 255 -0.78 1.28 18.12
C LEU A 255 -1.29 1.98 19.38
N TYR A 256 -2.57 2.35 19.43
CA TYR A 256 -3.14 2.93 20.63
C TYR A 256 -3.70 1.83 21.55
N ASP A 257 -3.21 1.77 22.79
CA ASP A 257 -3.76 0.91 23.83
C ASP A 257 -4.82 1.66 24.63
N ASN A 258 -6.09 1.26 24.46
CA ASN A 258 -7.23 1.86 25.16
C ASN A 258 -7.20 1.64 26.68
N ALA A 259 -6.63 0.54 27.16
CA ALA A 259 -6.54 0.24 28.58
C ALA A 259 -5.46 1.09 29.24
N ALA A 260 -4.27 1.16 28.62
CA ALA A 260 -3.17 1.99 29.10
C ALA A 260 -3.33 3.48 28.78
N LYS A 261 -4.25 3.83 27.87
CA LYS A 261 -4.46 5.16 27.29
C LYS A 261 -3.18 5.77 26.73
N SER A 262 -2.38 4.95 26.06
CA SER A 262 -1.06 5.31 25.57
C SER A 262 -0.75 4.70 24.22
N HIS A 263 0.21 5.29 23.51
CA HIS A 263 0.74 4.75 22.27
C HIS A 263 1.82 3.70 22.57
N LEU A 264 1.63 2.50 22.03
CA LEU A 264 2.63 1.44 21.97
C LEU A 264 3.39 1.55 20.66
N ILE A 265 4.72 1.45 20.73
CA ILE A 265 5.57 1.44 19.53
C ILE A 265 5.37 0.12 18.79
N SER A 266 5.09 0.23 17.50
CA SER A 266 5.18 -0.87 16.53
C SER A 266 6.50 -0.71 15.79
N PRO A 267 7.57 -1.43 16.18
CA PRO A 267 8.87 -1.28 15.54
C PRO A 267 8.80 -1.76 14.09
N HIS A 268 9.65 -1.21 13.22
CA HIS A 268 9.70 -1.62 11.81
C HIS A 268 10.00 -3.11 11.64
N SER A 269 10.80 -3.69 12.56
CA SER A 269 11.09 -5.12 12.58
C SER A 269 9.88 -6.01 12.90
N ALA A 270 8.78 -5.45 13.40
CA ALA A 270 7.53 -6.18 13.61
C ALA A 270 6.61 -6.16 12.37
N ILE A 271 6.99 -5.42 11.32
CA ILE A 271 6.25 -5.39 10.07
C ILE A 271 6.73 -6.58 9.22
N PRO A 272 5.83 -7.47 8.75
CA PRO A 272 6.21 -8.61 7.94
C PRO A 272 7.03 -8.20 6.71
N PRO A 273 7.85 -9.11 6.16
CA PRO A 273 8.64 -8.84 4.97
C PRO A 273 7.83 -8.21 3.83
N ALA A 274 8.43 -7.24 3.14
CA ALA A 274 7.80 -6.54 2.03
C ALA A 274 7.29 -7.53 0.96
N ASN A 275 5.99 -7.48 0.67
CA ASN A 275 5.35 -8.25 -0.38
C ASN A 275 4.45 -7.35 -1.24
N GLY A 276 3.96 -7.86 -2.37
CA GLY A 276 3.13 -7.09 -3.32
C GLY A 276 1.80 -6.56 -2.74
N ALA A 277 1.45 -6.91 -1.50
CA ALA A 277 0.26 -6.40 -0.85
C ALA A 277 0.51 -5.12 -0.04
N GLY A 278 1.73 -4.90 0.44
CA GLY A 278 1.99 -3.89 1.49
C GLY A 278 3.41 -3.33 1.61
N GLY A 279 4.35 -3.75 0.75
CA GLY A 279 5.78 -3.52 0.93
C GLY A 279 6.34 -2.15 0.56
N VAL A 280 5.58 -1.27 -0.09
CA VAL A 280 6.11 0.05 -0.51
C VAL A 280 6.27 0.97 0.70
N ILE A 281 7.36 1.73 0.72
CA ILE A 281 7.62 2.81 1.67
C ILE A 281 7.81 4.10 0.85
N SER A 282 7.12 5.19 1.21
CA SER A 282 7.16 6.43 0.43
C SER A 282 6.65 7.62 1.26
N ASN A 283 6.66 8.81 0.67
CA ASN A 283 6.04 10.01 1.22
C ASN A 283 4.96 10.57 0.29
N VAL A 284 4.21 11.56 0.78
CA VAL A 284 3.11 12.16 0.01
C VAL A 284 3.59 12.96 -1.19
N LEU A 285 4.84 13.44 -1.20
CA LEU A 285 5.38 14.18 -2.34
C LEU A 285 5.58 13.23 -3.52
N ASP A 286 6.29 12.12 -3.31
CA ASP A 286 6.48 11.08 -4.32
C ASP A 286 5.15 10.49 -4.79
N TYR A 287 4.22 10.22 -3.86
CA TYR A 287 2.89 9.70 -4.21
C TYR A 287 2.09 10.63 -5.13
N THR A 288 2.40 11.93 -5.18
CA THR A 288 1.73 12.84 -6.13
C THR A 288 2.19 12.66 -7.58
N HIS A 289 3.29 11.94 -7.80
CA HIS A 289 3.80 11.58 -9.12
C HIS A 289 3.25 10.23 -9.62
N TRP A 290 2.62 9.43 -8.75
CA TRP A 290 1.98 8.15 -9.07
C TRP A 290 0.57 8.34 -9.64
#